data_AF-A0A645JBB0-F1
#
_entry.id   AF-A0A645JBB0-F1
#
_cell.length_a   1.000
_cell.length_b   1.000
_cell.length_c   1.000
_cell.angle_alpha   90.00
_cell.angle_beta   90.00
_cell.angle_gamma   90.00
#
_symmetry.space_group_name_H-M   'P 1'
#
loop_
_entity.id
_entity.type
_entity.pdbx_description
1 polymer ?
#
loop_
_entity_poly.entity_id
_entity_poly.type
_entity_poly.pdbx_seq_one_letter_code
_entity_poly.pdbx_strand_id
1 'polypeptide(L)'
;MGSKVQPAEKEQIEKAKEELKTALGGNDTEEIKAKSEALSKALYAVTERIYKETGAQNQQGAGAGQAPGQGGDDTVVDADYTVVDDDEKK
;
A
#
# COMPACT_ATOMS: atom_id res chain seq x y z
N MET A 1 12.23 6.42 -7.67
CA MET A 1 11.67 5.49 -6.66
C MET A 1 12.48 5.68 -5.39
N GLY A 2 11.87 6.35 -4.41
CA GLY A 2 12.55 6.96 -3.28
C GLY A 2 13.15 5.95 -2.29
N SER A 3 14.01 6.46 -1.40
CA SER A 3 14.75 5.78 -0.34
C SER A 3 13.97 4.78 0.54
N LYS A 4 12.64 4.74 0.44
CA LYS A 4 11.77 3.83 1.18
C LYS A 4 11.53 2.48 0.50
N VAL A 5 11.83 2.29 -0.79
CA VAL A 5 11.67 1.00 -1.48
C VAL A 5 12.93 0.15 -1.31
N GLN A 6 12.81 -1.07 -0.82
CA GLN A 6 13.96 -1.95 -0.60
C GLN A 6 14.53 -2.48 -1.93
N PRO A 7 15.83 -2.80 -2.00
CA PRO A 7 16.45 -3.34 -3.22
C PRO A 7 15.75 -4.59 -3.76
N ALA A 8 15.40 -5.54 -2.89
CA ALA A 8 14.71 -6.77 -3.28
C ALA A 8 13.30 -6.50 -3.83
N GLU A 9 12.58 -5.54 -3.25
CA GLU A 9 11.25 -5.15 -3.72
C GLU A 9 11.32 -4.47 -5.09
N LYS A 10 12.32 -3.59 -5.27
CA LYS A 10 12.59 -2.96 -6.55
C LYS A 10 12.91 -4.00 -7.62
N GLU A 11 13.75 -4.98 -7.30
CA GLU A 11 14.10 -6.07 -8.22
C GLU A 11 12.86 -6.90 -8.61
N GLN A 12 11.99 -7.22 -7.65
CA GLN A 12 10.74 -7.94 -7.92
C GLN A 12 9.81 -7.14 -8.85
N ILE A 13 9.65 -5.83 -8.61
CA ILE A 13 8.83 -4.95 -9.47
C ILE A 13 9.42 -4.88 -10.88
N GLU A 14 10.74 -4.69 -11.00
CA GLU A 14 11.42 -4.60 -12.29
C GLU A 14 11.29 -5.93 -13.07
N LYS A 15 11.44 -7.06 -12.40
CA LYS A 15 11.22 -8.38 -13.00
C LYS A 15 9.78 -8.55 -13.48
N ALA A 16 8.79 -8.26 -12.64
CA ALA A 16 7.37 -8.38 -13.03
C ALA A 16 7.02 -7.45 -14.20
N LYS A 17 7.62 -6.25 -14.25
CA LYS A 17 7.48 -5.30 -15.36
C LYS A 17 8.05 -5.86 -16.66
N GLU A 18 9.25 -6.42 -16.64
CA GLU A 18 9.85 -7.02 -17.84
C GLU A 18 9.07 -8.25 -18.31
N GLU A 19 8.61 -9.11 -17.39
CA GLU A 19 7.77 -10.26 -17.74
C GLU A 19 6.45 -9.83 -18.40
N LEU A 20 5.78 -8.80 -17.87
CA LEU A 20 4.58 -8.24 -18.49
C LEU A 20 4.90 -7.67 -19.87
N LYS A 21 6.01 -6.94 -20.00
CA LYS A 21 6.44 -6.36 -21.29
C LYS A 21 6.72 -7.45 -22.33
N THR A 22 7.30 -8.57 -21.93
CA THR A 22 7.48 -9.74 -22.81
C THR A 22 6.13 -10.33 -23.22
N ALA A 23 5.21 -10.54 -22.27
CA ALA A 23 3.86 -11.07 -22.57
C ALA A 23 3.06 -10.16 -23.53
N LEU A 24 3.21 -8.83 -23.40
CA LEU A 24 2.59 -7.85 -24.30
C LEU A 24 3.10 -7.93 -25.75
N GLY A 25 4.23 -8.60 -25.99
CA GLY A 25 4.72 -8.90 -27.34
C GLY A 25 4.01 -10.08 -28.02
N GLY A 26 3.20 -10.84 -27.28
CA GLY A 26 2.41 -11.96 -27.77
C GLY A 26 0.91 -11.66 -27.87
N ASN A 27 0.12 -12.73 -27.95
CA ASN A 27 -1.34 -12.67 -28.07
C ASN A 27 -2.08 -13.48 -26.99
N ASP A 28 -1.37 -13.99 -25.99
CA ASP A 28 -1.97 -14.73 -24.88
C ASP A 28 -2.53 -13.73 -23.85
N THR A 29 -3.84 -13.53 -23.91
CA THR A 29 -4.55 -12.60 -23.04
C THR A 29 -4.61 -13.08 -21.59
N GLU A 30 -4.58 -14.38 -21.34
CA GLU A 30 -4.52 -14.94 -19.98
C GLU A 30 -3.15 -14.69 -19.36
N GLU A 31 -2.08 -14.88 -20.14
CA GLU A 31 -0.72 -14.58 -19.70
C GLU A 31 -0.54 -13.09 -19.41
N ILE A 32 -0.97 -12.20 -20.31
CA ILE A 32 -0.90 -10.75 -20.11
C ILE A 32 -1.66 -10.33 -18.84
N LYS A 33 -2.85 -10.90 -18.60
CA LYS A 33 -3.63 -10.64 -17.38
C LYS A 33 -2.89 -11.11 -16.14
N ALA A 34 -2.37 -12.34 -16.14
CA ALA A 34 -1.65 -12.90 -15.01
C ALA A 34 -0.39 -12.07 -14.66
N LYS A 35 0.38 -11.64 -15.66
CA LYS A 35 1.57 -10.80 -15.48
C LYS A 35 1.20 -9.39 -15.02
N SER A 36 0.10 -8.84 -15.50
CA SER A 36 -0.42 -7.53 -15.05
C SER A 36 -0.80 -7.59 -13.57
N GLU A 37 -1.53 -8.62 -13.15
CA GLU A 37 -1.90 -8.84 -11.75
C GLU A 37 -0.66 -9.04 -10.86
N ALA A 38 0.36 -9.75 -11.35
CA ALA A 38 1.61 -9.94 -10.62
C ALA A 38 2.35 -8.61 -10.37
N LEU A 39 2.44 -7.75 -11.39
CA LEU A 39 3.02 -6.42 -11.26
C LEU A 39 2.23 -5.55 -10.28
N SER A 40 0.90 -5.54 -10.38
CA SER A 40 0.03 -4.81 -9.44
C SER A 40 0.22 -5.29 -8.00
N LYS A 41 0.24 -6.61 -7.77
CA LYS A 41 0.45 -7.19 -6.42
C LYS A 41 1.80 -6.77 -5.83
N ALA A 42 2.87 -6.77 -6.63
CA ALA A 42 4.19 -6.32 -6.17
C ALA A 42 4.17 -4.84 -5.75
N LEU A 43 3.51 -3.97 -6.53
CA LEU A 43 3.35 -2.55 -6.17
C LEU A 43 2.50 -2.35 -4.92
N TYR A 44 1.41 -3.10 -4.76
CA TYR A 44 0.56 -3.04 -3.57
C TYR A 44 1.31 -3.46 -2.32
N ALA A 45 2.07 -4.56 -2.36
CA ALA A 45 2.85 -5.03 -1.22
C ALA A 45 3.86 -3.97 -0.74
N VAL A 46 4.54 -3.30 -1.68
CA VAL A 46 5.48 -2.22 -1.36
C VAL A 46 4.75 -1.01 -0.77
N THR A 47 3.62 -0.62 -1.37
CA THR A 47 2.81 0.51 -0.89
C THR A 47 2.29 0.23 0.52
N GLU A 48 1.73 -0.96 0.75
CA GLU A 48 1.23 -1.40 2.06
C GLU A 48 2.34 -1.37 3.12
N ARG A 49 3.54 -1.88 2.80
CA ARG A 49 4.68 -1.80 3.71
C ARG A 49 5.06 -0.35 4.02
N ILE A 50 5.17 0.51 3.01
CA ILE A 50 5.52 1.92 3.20
C ILE A 50 4.48 2.64 4.06
N TYR A 51 3.19 2.34 3.87
CA TYR A 51 2.11 2.85 4.71
C TYR A 51 2.21 2.33 6.14
N LYS A 52 2.45 1.02 6.35
CA LYS A 52 2.68 0.45 7.69
C LYS A 52 3.88 1.08 8.39
N GLU A 53 4.99 1.28 7.68
CA GLU A 53 6.20 1.90 8.23
C GLU A 53 5.96 3.37 8.59
N THR A 54 5.25 4.11 7.74
CA THR A 54 4.95 5.53 7.98
C THR A 54 3.89 5.71 9.09
N GLY A 55 2.89 4.83 9.16
CA GLY A 55 1.89 4.80 10.22
C GLY A 55 2.47 4.41 11.58
N ALA A 56 3.35 3.41 11.63
CA ALA A 56 4.07 3.04 12.85
C ALA A 56 5.00 4.16 13.35
N GLN A 57 5.64 4.89 12.43
CA GLN A 57 6.51 6.00 12.78
C GLN A 57 5.74 7.21 13.35
N ASN A 58 4.48 7.43 12.95
CA ASN A 58 3.60 8.43 13.57
C ASN A 58 3.07 8.01 14.95
N GLN A 59 2.99 6.72 15.24
CA GLN A 59 2.50 6.21 16.53
C GLN A 59 3.59 6.22 17.62
N GLN A 60 4.87 6.20 17.23
CA GLN A 60 6.01 6.23 18.13
C GLN A 60 6.39 7.64 18.62
N GLY A 61 5.70 8.69 18.14
CA GLY A 61 5.86 10.08 18.58
C GLY A 61 4.96 10.50 19.74
N ALA A 62 4.00 9.67 20.15
CA ALA A 62 3.04 9.96 21.23
C ALA A 62 3.31 9.17 22.52
N GLY A 63 4.56 8.77 22.76
CA GLY A 63 4.95 7.85 23.83
C GLY A 63 6.04 8.38 24.77
N ALA A 64 5.94 9.63 25.24
CA ALA A 64 6.79 10.14 26.32
C ALA A 64 6.10 11.28 27.08
N GLY A 65 5.14 10.94 27.95
CA GLY A 65 4.46 11.92 28.79
C GLY A 65 3.51 11.31 29.82
N GLN A 66 4.07 10.94 30.97
CA GLN A 66 3.46 11.05 32.32
C GLN A 66 2.15 10.30 32.63
N ALA A 67 2.30 9.18 33.35
CA ALA A 67 1.56 8.73 34.55
C ALA A 67 0.01 8.45 34.48
N PRO A 68 -0.51 7.56 35.35
CA PRO A 68 -1.61 6.65 35.03
C PRO A 68 -2.99 7.21 35.40
N GLY A 69 -3.96 7.09 34.49
CA GLY A 69 -5.34 7.46 34.72
C GLY A 69 -6.28 6.90 33.65
N GLN A 70 -6.70 5.64 33.85
CA GLN A 70 -8.05 5.12 33.64
C GLN A 70 -8.81 5.37 32.31
N GLY A 71 -9.15 4.27 31.63
CA GLY A 71 -10.07 4.19 30.48
C GLY A 71 -9.31 4.24 29.16
N GLY A 72 -9.22 3.17 28.38
CA GLY A 72 -10.36 2.47 27.78
C GLY A 72 -10.51 2.99 26.36
N ASP A 73 -10.02 2.20 25.39
CA ASP A 73 -10.29 2.27 23.95
C ASP A 73 -10.21 3.65 23.26
N ASP A 74 -9.13 3.88 22.53
CA ASP A 74 -9.21 4.41 21.15
C ASP A 74 -7.81 4.47 20.54
N THR A 75 -7.40 3.35 19.96
CA THR A 75 -6.48 3.38 18.81
C THR A 75 -7.31 3.23 17.54
N VAL A 76 -8.38 4.03 17.44
CA VAL A 76 -9.10 4.22 16.19
C VAL A 76 -8.16 5.00 15.29
N VAL A 77 -7.53 4.28 14.37
CA VAL A 77 -6.97 4.87 13.18
C VAL A 77 -8.17 5.42 12.41
N ASP A 78 -8.42 6.72 12.58
CA ASP A 78 -9.41 7.47 11.82
C ASP A 78 -8.90 7.57 10.38
N ALA A 79 -9.02 6.46 9.65
CA ALA A 79 -9.02 6.48 8.22
C ALA A 79 -10.35 7.13 7.85
N ASP A 80 -10.35 8.46 7.72
CA ASP A 80 -11.40 9.27 7.12
C ASP A 80 -11.73 8.68 5.74
N TYR A 81 -12.56 7.65 5.72
CA TYR A 81 -13.30 7.21 4.56
C TYR A 81 -14.39 8.25 4.40
N THR A 82 -14.08 9.33 3.67
CA THR A 82 -15.08 10.27 3.23
C THR A 82 -16.01 9.49 2.31
N VAL A 83 -17.10 8.99 2.86
CA VAL A 83 -18.24 8.49 2.08
C VAL A 83 -18.63 9.67 1.21
N VAL A 84 -18.35 9.58 -0.08
CA VAL A 84 -18.95 10.47 -1.07
C VAL A 84 -20.41 10.08 -1.11
N ASP A 85 -21.21 10.70 -0.24
CA ASP A 85 -22.65 10.70 -0.37
C ASP A 85 -22.97 11.52 -1.62
N ASP A 86 -22.98 10.83 -2.76
CA ASP A 86 -23.65 11.24 -3.99
C ASP A 86 -25.16 11.19 -3.74
N ASP A 87 -25.69 12.18 -3.02
CA ASP A 87 -27.14 12.34 -2.82
C ASP A 87 -27.52 13.82 -2.70
N GLU A 88 -27.20 14.61 -3.73
CA GLU A 88 -27.96 15.82 -4.05
C GLU A 88 -28.96 15.54 -5.18
N LYS A 89 -30.09 14.91 -4.82
CA LYS A 89 -31.34 15.10 -5.54
C LYS A 89 -31.94 16.44 -5.19
N LYS A 90 -31.88 17.42 -6.10
CA LYS A 90 -33.00 18.33 -6.42
C LYS A 90 -32.99 18.73 -7.87
#